data_AF-A0A2D7K2X3-F1
#
_entry.id   AF-A0A2D7K2X3-F1
#
_cell.length_a   1.000
_cell.length_b   1.000
_cell.length_c   1.000
_cell.angle_alpha   90.00
_cell.angle_beta   90.00
_cell.angle_gamma   90.00
#
_symmetry.space_group_name_H-M   'P 1'
#
loop_
_entity.id
_entity.type
_entity.pdbx_description
1 polymer ?
#
loop_
_entity_poly.entity_id
_entity_poly.type
_entity_poly.pdbx_seq_one_letter_code
_entity_poly.pdbx_strand_id
1 'polypeptide(L)'
;MTFARNTIAIAASLCLAIVLHTTASQAEEPSGHVAIPYQDAEFTPLMGGPAEIAILSGNPQTGPSSILLRFPPRYPGAMHSHSAGYHAIVIEGASKHWTENNDADSA
;
A
#
# COMPACT_ATOMS: atom_id res chain seq x y z
N MET A 1 44.20 -43.41 -34.63
CA MET A 1 44.82 -43.87 -33.36
C MET A 1 44.09 -43.19 -32.21
N THR A 2 43.85 -43.98 -31.18
CA THR A 2 42.89 -43.81 -30.07
C THR A 2 43.54 -43.08 -28.88
N PHE A 3 42.69 -42.59 -27.95
CA PHE A 3 42.96 -42.17 -26.55
C PHE A 3 43.59 -40.77 -26.36
N ALA A 4 43.24 -39.92 -25.39
CA ALA A 4 42.41 -39.96 -24.19
C ALA A 4 42.03 -38.48 -23.85
N ARG A 5 40.82 -38.14 -23.39
CA ARG A 5 40.29 -38.22 -22.00
C ARG A 5 41.00 -37.28 -21.01
N ASN A 6 40.19 -36.52 -20.25
CA ASN A 6 40.49 -35.60 -19.13
C ASN A 6 40.71 -34.14 -19.55
N THR A 7 40.05 -33.11 -18.98
CA THR A 7 39.37 -32.99 -17.68
C THR A 7 38.53 -31.71 -17.68
N ILE A 8 37.24 -31.86 -17.35
CA ILE A 8 36.48 -31.06 -16.39
C ILE A 8 37.15 -29.72 -16.00
N ALA A 9 36.59 -28.60 -16.44
CA ALA A 9 35.96 -27.63 -15.54
C ALA A 9 35.57 -26.34 -16.30
N ILE A 10 34.47 -25.73 -15.83
CA ILE A 10 34.07 -24.34 -16.06
C ILE A 10 33.47 -24.03 -17.45
N ALA A 11 32.16 -24.21 -17.59
CA ALA A 11 31.26 -23.28 -18.32
C ALA A 11 29.87 -23.90 -18.56
N ALA A 12 29.12 -24.27 -17.53
CA ALA A 12 27.75 -24.74 -17.72
C ALA A 12 26.79 -24.45 -16.54
N SER A 13 27.00 -23.33 -15.83
CA SER A 13 26.07 -22.89 -14.76
C SER A 13 25.49 -21.48 -15.01
N LEU A 14 25.19 -21.13 -16.26
CA LEU A 14 24.60 -19.81 -16.57
C LEU A 14 23.27 -19.85 -17.36
N CYS A 15 22.70 -21.01 -17.67
CA CYS A 15 21.56 -21.09 -18.61
C CYS A 15 20.20 -21.50 -18.03
N LEU A 16 19.93 -21.41 -16.72
CA LEU A 16 18.59 -21.76 -16.19
C LEU A 16 17.93 -20.75 -15.24
N ALA A 17 18.37 -19.50 -15.20
CA ALA A 17 17.63 -18.43 -14.52
C ALA A 17 16.73 -17.66 -15.52
N ILE A 18 15.95 -18.39 -16.33
CA ILE A 18 14.93 -17.77 -17.19
C ILE A 18 13.67 -17.57 -16.33
N VAL A 19 13.60 -16.38 -15.73
CA VAL A 19 12.43 -15.49 -15.83
C VAL A 19 11.09 -16.17 -15.44
N LEU A 20 10.89 -16.46 -14.15
CA LEU A 20 9.55 -16.35 -13.57
C LEU A 20 9.32 -14.87 -13.24
N HIS A 21 8.99 -14.08 -14.26
CA HIS A 21 8.31 -12.82 -14.00
C HIS A 21 6.84 -13.16 -13.83
N THR A 22 6.37 -13.23 -12.59
CA THR A 22 4.95 -13.05 -12.31
C THR A 22 4.61 -11.66 -12.85
N THR A 23 4.01 -11.59 -14.04
CA THR A 23 3.34 -10.38 -14.47
C THR A 23 2.23 -10.16 -13.45
N ALA A 24 2.45 -9.25 -12.49
CA ALA A 24 1.35 -8.74 -11.69
C ALA A 24 0.29 -8.29 -12.68
N SER A 25 -0.87 -8.96 -12.68
CA SER A 25 -2.00 -8.52 -13.49
C SER A 25 -2.27 -7.10 -13.04
N GLN A 26 -1.98 -6.12 -13.91
CA GLN A 26 -2.46 -4.76 -13.72
C GLN A 26 -3.98 -4.91 -13.63
N ALA A 27 -4.57 -4.53 -12.50
CA ALA A 27 -6.01 -4.36 -12.44
C ALA A 27 -6.36 -3.36 -13.56
N GLU A 28 -7.32 -3.71 -14.41
CA GLU A 28 -7.76 -2.83 -15.48
C GLU A 28 -8.24 -1.53 -14.83
N GLU A 29 -7.51 -0.43 -15.09
CA GLU A 29 -7.90 0.90 -14.62
C GLU A 29 -9.29 1.20 -15.19
N PRO A 30 -10.31 1.41 -14.34
CA PRO A 30 -11.66 1.65 -14.83
C PRO A 30 -11.66 2.83 -15.80
N SER A 31 -12.05 2.60 -17.06
CA SER A 31 -12.15 3.69 -18.04
C SER A 31 -13.38 4.55 -17.71
N GLY A 32 -13.20 5.59 -16.88
CA GLY A 32 -14.26 6.55 -16.56
C GLY A 32 -14.18 7.14 -15.15
N HIS A 33 -15.18 7.93 -14.78
CA HIS A 33 -15.34 8.42 -13.42
C HIS A 33 -15.93 7.33 -12.53
N VAL A 34 -15.20 6.92 -11.51
CA VAL A 34 -15.72 6.03 -10.47
C VAL A 34 -16.36 6.88 -9.37
N ALA A 35 -17.65 6.64 -9.11
CA ALA A 35 -18.36 7.22 -7.99
C ALA A 35 -18.84 6.09 -7.07
N ILE A 36 -18.41 6.15 -5.81
CA ILE A 36 -18.85 5.21 -4.77
C ILE A 36 -19.74 6.00 -3.81
N PRO A 37 -21.05 5.73 -3.75
CA PRO A 37 -21.90 6.32 -2.75
C PRO A 37 -21.41 5.98 -1.35
N TYR A 38 -21.46 6.92 -0.41
CA TYR A 38 -20.90 6.72 0.93
C TYR A 38 -21.48 5.49 1.64
N GLN A 39 -22.76 5.22 1.46
CA GLN A 39 -23.46 4.07 2.01
C GLN A 39 -22.97 2.72 1.47
N ASP A 40 -22.34 2.71 0.30
CA ASP A 40 -21.80 1.51 -0.35
C ASP A 40 -20.31 1.34 -0.07
N ALA A 41 -19.68 2.25 0.68
CA ALA A 41 -18.29 2.14 1.07
C ALA A 41 -18.08 0.95 2.02
N GLU A 42 -17.21 0.02 1.62
CA GLU A 42 -16.89 -1.17 2.40
C GLU A 42 -15.83 -0.86 3.45
N PHE A 43 -16.27 -0.64 4.69
CA PHE A 43 -15.37 -0.46 5.83
C PHE A 43 -14.88 -1.81 6.34
N THR A 44 -13.57 -1.93 6.46
CA THR A 44 -12.89 -3.13 7.00
C THR A 44 -11.90 -2.72 8.07
N PRO A 45 -11.57 -3.61 9.04
CA PRO A 45 -10.57 -3.31 10.06
C PRO A 45 -9.23 -2.88 9.47
N LEU A 46 -8.76 -1.69 9.83
CA LEU A 46 -7.47 -1.17 9.43
C LEU A 46 -6.37 -1.94 10.16
N MET A 47 -5.59 -2.73 9.42
CA MET A 47 -4.49 -3.55 9.96
C MET A 47 -4.91 -4.46 11.13
N GLY A 48 -6.17 -4.93 11.11
CA GLY A 48 -6.74 -5.76 12.19
C GLY A 48 -7.01 -5.03 13.50
N GLY A 49 -6.87 -3.69 13.53
CA GLY A 49 -7.17 -2.85 14.67
C GLY A 49 -8.63 -2.40 14.74
N PRO A 50 -8.98 -1.54 15.70
CA PRO A 50 -10.34 -1.07 15.92
C PRO A 50 -10.73 0.13 15.04
N ALA A 51 -9.77 0.74 14.33
CA ALA A 51 -10.06 1.70 13.27
C ALA A 51 -10.46 0.95 12.00
N GLU A 52 -11.27 1.57 11.15
CA GLU A 52 -11.72 0.98 9.89
C GLU A 52 -11.29 1.83 8.70
N ILE A 53 -11.07 1.17 7.57
CA ILE A 53 -10.72 1.77 6.28
C ILE A 53 -11.67 1.27 5.19
N ALA A 54 -12.11 2.19 4.35
CA ALA A 54 -12.72 1.88 3.07
C ALA A 54 -11.86 2.49 1.95
N ILE A 55 -11.48 1.68 0.96
CA ILE A 55 -10.68 2.14 -0.17
C ILE A 55 -11.63 2.55 -1.29
N LEU A 56 -11.55 3.81 -1.73
CA LEU A 56 -12.40 4.32 -2.80
C LEU A 56 -11.74 4.18 -4.18
N SER A 57 -10.41 4.33 -4.24
CA SER A 57 -9.61 4.15 -5.45
C SER A 57 -8.13 3.96 -5.13
N GLY A 58 -7.39 3.36 -6.07
CA GLY A 58 -5.94 3.15 -5.96
C GLY A 58 -5.53 2.11 -4.92
N ASN A 59 -4.28 2.18 -4.45
CA ASN A 59 -3.75 1.25 -3.44
C ASN A 59 -2.92 2.00 -2.38
N PRO A 60 -3.40 2.14 -1.13
CA PRO A 60 -2.73 2.89 -0.07
C PRO A 60 -1.41 2.27 0.40
N GLN A 61 -1.12 1.00 0.08
CA GLN A 61 0.13 0.33 0.45
C GLN A 61 1.27 0.62 -0.52
N THR A 62 0.97 0.98 -1.76
CA THR A 62 1.98 1.06 -2.83
C THR A 62 1.95 2.35 -3.63
N GLY A 63 0.91 3.19 -3.51
CA GLY A 63 0.78 4.37 -4.35
C GLY A 63 -0.35 5.33 -3.94
N PRO A 64 -0.71 6.25 -4.86
CA PRO A 64 -1.81 7.18 -4.65
C PRO A 64 -3.11 6.43 -4.39
N SER A 65 -3.92 6.97 -3.48
CA SER A 65 -5.22 6.39 -3.13
C SER A 65 -6.17 7.45 -2.58
N SER A 66 -7.46 7.16 -2.64
CA SER A 66 -8.51 7.87 -1.90
C SER A 66 -9.17 6.90 -0.95
N ILE A 67 -9.26 7.27 0.33
CA ILE A 67 -9.75 6.39 1.39
C ILE A 67 -10.72 7.13 2.30
N LEU A 68 -11.62 6.38 2.93
CA LEU A 68 -12.36 6.81 4.10
C LEU A 68 -11.79 6.11 5.33
N LEU A 69 -11.69 6.84 6.43
CA LEU A 69 -11.25 6.32 7.71
C LEU A 69 -12.33 6.55 8.76
N ARG A 70 -12.59 5.52 9.57
CA ARG A 70 -13.39 5.63 10.79
C ARG A 70 -12.53 5.29 11.98
N PHE A 71 -12.49 6.19 12.93
CA PHE A 71 -11.75 6.01 14.17
C PHE A 71 -12.74 5.85 15.32
N PRO A 72 -12.47 4.94 16.27
CA PRO A 72 -13.15 4.96 17.55
C PRO A 72 -13.02 6.34 18.23
N PRO A 73 -13.96 6.72 19.11
CA PRO A 73 -13.83 7.94 19.89
C PRO A 73 -12.50 7.99 20.65
N ARG A 74 -11.79 9.13 20.57
CA ARG A 74 -10.50 9.37 21.24
C ARG A 74 -9.37 8.41 20.80
N TYR A 75 -9.45 7.85 19.58
CA TYR A 75 -8.43 6.95 19.07
C TYR A 75 -7.06 7.65 18.94
N PRO A 76 -6.00 7.16 19.60
CA PRO A 76 -4.66 7.70 19.43
C PRO A 76 -4.07 7.19 18.12
N GLY A 77 -4.07 8.03 17.09
CA GLY A 77 -3.32 7.74 15.86
C GLY A 77 -1.83 7.59 16.17
N ALA A 78 -1.17 6.60 15.57
CA ALA A 78 0.28 6.46 15.70
C ALA A 78 0.97 7.65 15.03
N MET A 79 2.03 8.19 15.65
CA MET A 79 2.83 9.23 15.00
C MET A 79 3.52 8.67 13.76
N HIS A 80 3.37 9.36 12.63
CA HIS A 80 3.99 9.00 11.35
C HIS A 80 4.23 10.25 10.50
N SER A 81 5.07 10.09 9.48
CA SER A 81 5.29 11.10 8.45
C SER A 81 4.70 10.64 7.12
N HIS A 82 4.35 11.60 6.26
CA HIS A 82 3.96 11.32 4.89
C HIS A 82 5.12 11.60 3.94
N SER A 83 5.39 10.67 3.02
CA SER A 83 6.38 10.86 1.94
C SER A 83 5.84 11.68 0.76
N ALA A 84 4.53 12.00 0.77
CA ALA A 84 3.85 12.81 -0.23
C ALA A 84 2.78 13.70 0.43
N GLY A 85 2.31 14.73 -0.29
CA GLY A 85 1.20 15.55 0.20
C GLY A 85 -0.10 14.76 0.31
N TYR A 86 -0.93 15.10 1.29
CA TYR A 86 -2.27 14.55 1.44
C TYR A 86 -3.29 15.67 1.66
N HIS A 87 -4.55 15.40 1.35
CA HIS A 87 -5.68 16.26 1.67
C HIS A 87 -6.70 15.44 2.44
N ALA A 88 -7.08 15.90 3.64
CA ALA A 88 -8.09 15.26 4.46
C ALA A 88 -9.20 16.25 4.82
N ILE A 89 -10.42 15.74 4.87
CA ILE A 89 -11.62 16.45 5.30
C ILE A 89 -12.28 15.63 6.40
N VAL A 90 -12.69 16.28 7.48
CA VAL A 90 -13.47 15.64 8.54
C VAL A 90 -14.94 15.67 8.12
N ILE A 91 -15.52 14.49 7.91
CA ILE A 91 -16.95 14.34 7.55
C ILE A 91 -17.83 14.35 8.82
N GLU A 92 -17.39 13.65 9.87
CA GLU A 92 -18.11 13.56 11.14
C GLU A 92 -17.12 13.52 12.32
N GLY A 93 -17.54 14.08 13.46
CA GLY A 93 -16.75 14.09 14.71
C GLY A 93 -15.74 15.23 14.76
N ALA A 94 -14.62 14.98 15.44
CA ALA A 94 -13.51 15.93 15.58
C ALA A 94 -12.17 15.21 15.48
N SER A 95 -11.20 15.86 14.84
CA SER A 95 -9.83 15.38 14.71
C SER A 95 -8.85 16.46 15.15
N LYS A 96 -7.77 16.05 15.81
CA LYS A 96 -6.58 16.87 16.02
C LYS A 96 -5.46 16.26 15.19
N HIS A 97 -4.83 17.09 14.36
CA HIS A 97 -3.68 16.71 13.56
C HIS A 97 -2.50 17.58 13.94
N TRP A 98 -1.33 16.95 14.06
CA TRP A 98 -0.09 17.61 14.46
C TRP A 98 0.81 17.75 13.23
N THR A 99 1.51 18.88 13.13
CA THR A 99 2.56 19.06 12.11
C THR A 99 3.91 18.70 12.71
N GLU A 100 4.98 18.74 11.91
CA GLU A 100 6.35 18.48 12.38
C GLU A 100 6.76 19.27 13.64
N ASN A 101 6.15 20.45 13.86
CA ASN A 101 6.52 21.34 14.97
C ASN A 101 5.61 21.24 16.19
N ASN A 102 4.59 20.38 16.17
CA ASN A 102 3.61 20.26 17.24
C ASN A 102 3.38 18.78 17.59
N ASP A 103 3.01 18.51 18.84
CA ASP A 103 2.69 17.14 19.30
C ASP A 103 1.49 17.15 20.25
N ALA A 104 1.16 15.96 20.80
CA ALA A 104 0.04 15.77 21.71
C ALA A 104 0.15 16.59 23.01
N ASP A 105 1.37 16.96 23.42
CA ASP A 105 1.65 17.71 24.64
C ASP A 105 1.68 19.23 24.39
N SER A 106 1.63 19.65 23.12
CA SER A 106 1.66 21.06 22.70
C SER A 106 0.30 21.78 22.79
N ALA A 107 -0.75 21.16 23.35
CA ALA A 107 -2.14 21.63 23.31
C ALA A 107 -2.77 21.90 24.69
#